data_AF-A0AAN8AMH8-F1
#
_entry.id   AF-A0AAN8AMH8-F1
#
_cell.length_a   1.000
_cell.length_b   1.000
_cell.length_c   1.000
_cell.angle_alpha   90.00
_cell.angle_beta   90.00
_cell.angle_gamma   90.00
#
_symmetry.space_group_name_H-M   'P 1'
#
loop_
_entity.id
_entity.type
_entity.pdbx_description
1 polymer ?
#
loop_
_entity_poly.entity_id
_entity_poly.type
_entity_poly.pdbx_seq_one_letter_code
_entity_poly.pdbx_strand_id
1 'polypeptide(L)'
;MADVQQTPTSLCCCRKSPPVSGSPGFRPSAGPGPRTPRCPLVDVTSASNFRCFTLRHLHLDLRINFAVKELSGWLVLDLVPMQPGVQTLVLDSHPSLLIQSIDCKVPGQMDPLSLTYRVDPFTDYGSSLNISLPPNALKLAG
;
A
#
# COMPACT_ATOMS: atom_id res chain seq x y z
N MET A 1 -35.88 20.12 -19.47
CA MET A 1 -35.28 19.48 -18.29
C MET A 1 -33.82 19.21 -18.62
N ALA A 2 -32.93 19.46 -17.68
CA ALA A 2 -31.51 19.72 -17.91
C ALA A 2 -30.73 18.53 -18.48
N ASP A 3 -29.79 18.92 -19.34
CA ASP A 3 -28.73 18.17 -20.00
C ASP A 3 -27.78 17.51 -18.96
N VAL A 4 -27.46 16.23 -19.13
CA VAL A 4 -26.41 15.53 -18.36
C VAL A 4 -25.27 15.19 -19.32
N GLN A 5 -24.46 16.19 -19.64
CA GLN A 5 -23.13 16.03 -20.22
C GLN A 5 -22.22 15.27 -19.24
N GLN A 6 -22.12 13.95 -19.44
CA GLN A 6 -21.04 13.15 -18.85
C GLN A 6 -19.74 13.46 -19.60
N THR A 7 -18.87 14.22 -18.96
CA THR A 7 -17.49 14.41 -19.40
C THR A 7 -16.62 13.32 -18.76
N PRO A 8 -16.02 12.39 -19.54
CA PRO A 8 -14.99 11.52 -19.00
C PRO A 8 -13.71 12.34 -18.86
N THR A 9 -13.39 12.77 -17.64
CA THR A 9 -12.12 13.41 -17.32
C THR A 9 -11.01 12.36 -17.26
N SER A 10 -10.37 12.19 -18.41
CA SER A 10 -8.97 11.79 -18.61
C SER A 10 -8.40 10.67 -17.74
N LEU A 11 -8.53 9.44 -18.25
CA LEU A 11 -7.44 8.47 -18.19
C LEU A 11 -6.29 9.01 -19.04
N CYS A 12 -5.10 9.25 -18.48
CA CYS A 12 -3.88 9.24 -19.28
C CYS A 12 -2.58 9.08 -18.48
N CYS A 13 -2.00 7.89 -18.64
CA CYS A 13 -0.59 7.55 -18.84
C CYS A 13 0.35 8.74 -19.12
N CYS A 14 1.10 9.22 -18.13
CA CYS A 14 2.00 10.39 -18.21
C CYS A 14 3.28 10.20 -19.08
N ARG A 15 3.18 9.66 -20.29
CA ARG A 15 4.21 9.83 -21.32
C ARG A 15 3.61 10.22 -22.67
N LYS A 16 3.41 11.53 -22.85
CA LYS A 16 3.63 12.19 -24.14
C LYS A 16 3.76 13.70 -23.92
N SER A 17 4.98 14.21 -24.07
CA SER A 17 5.26 15.64 -24.19
C SER A 17 4.95 16.10 -25.62
N PRO A 18 4.18 17.18 -25.84
CA PRO A 18 4.09 17.81 -27.14
C PRO A 18 5.26 18.80 -27.36
N PRO A 19 5.59 19.13 -28.63
CA PRO A 19 6.78 19.89 -28.97
C PRO A 19 6.62 21.38 -28.66
N VAL A 20 7.73 22.00 -28.25
CA VAL A 20 7.91 23.45 -28.23
C VAL A 20 7.76 23.98 -29.66
N SER A 21 6.78 24.85 -29.89
CA SER A 21 6.81 25.80 -30.99
C SER A 21 6.45 27.17 -30.45
N GLY A 22 7.38 28.10 -30.61
CA GLY A 22 7.42 29.37 -29.91
C GLY A 22 6.38 30.39 -30.39
N SER A 23 6.04 31.29 -29.47
CA SER A 23 5.76 32.70 -29.76
C SER A 23 6.05 33.53 -28.51
N PRO A 24 6.59 34.76 -28.66
CA PRO A 24 7.09 35.56 -27.55
C PRO A 24 6.00 36.47 -26.98
N GLY A 25 5.95 36.59 -25.66
CA GLY A 25 5.31 37.74 -25.01
C GLY A 25 4.21 37.40 -24.02
N PHE A 26 4.62 36.99 -22.81
CA PHE A 26 4.21 37.66 -21.57
C PHE A 26 5.04 37.06 -20.43
N ARG A 27 5.89 37.87 -19.79
CA ARG A 27 6.44 37.54 -18.47
C ARG A 27 5.49 38.14 -17.43
N PRO A 28 4.85 37.34 -16.57
CA PRO A 28 4.53 37.79 -15.23
C PRO A 28 5.74 37.52 -14.34
N SER A 29 6.19 38.58 -13.69
CA SER A 29 7.22 38.62 -12.67
C SER A 29 6.98 37.58 -11.57
N ALA A 30 8.08 37.06 -11.04
CA ALA A 30 8.11 36.20 -9.88
C ALA A 30 7.41 36.85 -8.67
N GLY A 31 6.49 36.11 -8.07
CA GLY A 31 6.04 36.29 -6.70
C GLY A 31 5.98 34.91 -6.03
N PRO A 32 6.51 34.72 -4.81
CA PRO A 32 6.32 33.49 -4.06
C PRO A 32 4.87 33.48 -3.55
N GLY A 33 3.94 32.98 -4.36
CA GLY A 33 2.58 32.72 -3.90
C GLY A 33 2.60 31.73 -2.72
N PRO A 34 1.64 31.83 -1.78
CA PRO A 34 1.55 30.88 -0.68
C PRO A 34 1.47 29.47 -1.25
N ARG A 35 2.48 28.65 -0.94
CA ARG A 35 2.52 27.24 -1.30
C ARG A 35 1.30 26.59 -0.66
N THR A 36 0.27 26.32 -1.47
CA THR A 36 -0.84 25.50 -1.05
C THR A 36 -0.26 24.20 -0.48
N PRO A 37 -0.71 23.74 0.71
CA PRO A 37 -0.27 22.47 1.24
C PRO A 37 -0.56 21.41 0.18
N ARG A 38 0.49 20.80 -0.37
CA ARG A 38 0.29 19.74 -1.35
C ARG A 38 -0.43 18.61 -0.64
N CYS A 39 -1.62 18.26 -1.13
CA CYS A 39 -2.33 17.09 -0.64
C CYS A 39 -1.37 15.89 -0.66
N PRO A 40 -1.31 15.09 0.42
CA PRO A 40 -0.43 13.92 0.43
C PRO A 40 -0.77 13.03 -0.76
N LEU A 41 0.25 12.57 -1.51
CA LEU A 41 0.04 11.64 -2.63
C LEU A 41 -0.58 10.34 -2.09
N VAL A 42 -1.84 10.09 -2.46
CA VAL A 42 -2.57 8.89 -2.07
C VAL A 42 -2.40 7.85 -3.18
N ASP A 43 -1.97 6.66 -2.80
CA ASP A 43 -2.02 5.49 -3.67
C ASP A 43 -3.45 4.92 -3.61
N VAL A 44 -4.21 5.11 -4.68
CA VAL A 44 -5.59 4.61 -4.79
C VAL A 44 -5.67 3.13 -5.18
N THR A 45 -4.52 2.53 -5.51
CA THR A 45 -4.43 1.14 -5.99
C THR A 45 -4.04 0.15 -4.90
N SER A 46 -3.68 0.65 -3.71
CA SER A 46 -3.28 -0.15 -2.55
C SER A 46 -4.14 0.19 -1.34
N ALA A 47 -4.59 -0.84 -0.62
CA ALA A 47 -5.21 -0.74 0.69
C ALA A 47 -4.18 -0.65 1.82
N SER A 48 -2.90 -0.91 1.53
CA SER A 48 -1.86 -1.05 2.54
C SER A 48 -1.64 0.22 3.35
N ASN A 49 -1.33 0.07 4.62
CA ASN A 49 -0.92 1.18 5.48
C ASN A 49 0.60 1.41 5.40
N PHE A 50 1.15 1.46 4.18
CA PHE A 50 2.60 1.56 3.90
C PHE A 50 3.31 2.76 4.54
N ARG A 51 2.57 3.78 5.00
CA ARG A 51 3.14 4.92 5.74
C ARG A 51 3.41 4.61 7.22
N CYS A 52 2.88 3.51 7.73
CA CYS A 52 3.07 3.07 9.11
C CYS A 52 4.27 2.14 9.26
N PHE A 53 4.72 1.50 8.18
CA PHE A 53 5.78 0.50 8.20
C PHE A 53 6.75 0.66 7.03
N THR A 54 8.03 0.49 7.28
CA THR A 54 9.03 0.29 6.23
C THR A 54 9.42 -1.17 6.16
N LEU A 55 9.34 -1.78 4.97
CA LEU A 55 9.83 -3.13 4.73
C LEU A 55 11.36 -3.11 4.63
N ARG A 56 12.05 -3.83 5.52
CA ARG A 56 13.50 -4.01 5.47
C ARG A 56 13.90 -5.22 4.64
N HIS A 57 13.17 -6.31 4.77
CA HIS A 57 13.50 -7.57 4.13
C HIS A 57 12.25 -8.43 3.95
N LEU A 58 12.28 -9.26 2.91
CA LEU A 58 11.21 -10.15 2.52
C LEU A 58 11.80 -11.52 2.19
N HIS A 59 11.31 -12.55 2.85
CA HIS A 59 11.63 -13.93 2.54
C HIS A 59 10.38 -14.64 2.06
N LEU A 60 10.45 -15.27 0.89
CA LEU A 60 9.36 -16.03 0.29
C LEU A 60 9.86 -17.43 -0.04
N ASP A 61 9.28 -18.44 0.62
CA ASP A 61 9.47 -19.84 0.28
C ASP A 61 8.17 -20.33 -0.36
N LEU A 62 8.28 -20.89 -1.57
CA LEU A 62 7.14 -21.38 -2.33
C LEU A 62 7.45 -22.73 -2.95
N ARG A 63 6.43 -23.59 -2.90
CA ARG A 63 6.34 -24.85 -3.61
C ARG A 63 5.30 -24.73 -4.69
N ILE A 64 5.65 -25.20 -5.89
CA ILE A 64 4.79 -25.15 -7.06
C ILE A 64 4.20 -26.53 -7.30
N ASN A 65 2.87 -26.61 -7.34
CA ASN A 65 2.16 -27.80 -7.79
C ASN A 65 1.51 -27.53 -9.15
N PHE A 66 2.15 -28.02 -10.21
CA PHE A 66 1.67 -27.82 -11.57
C PHE A 66 0.37 -28.58 -11.89
N ALA A 67 0.10 -29.70 -11.21
CA ALA A 67 -1.08 -30.52 -11.47
C ALA A 67 -2.37 -29.79 -11.07
N VAL A 68 -2.34 -29.07 -9.95
CA VAL A 68 -3.48 -28.27 -9.45
C VAL A 68 -3.30 -26.77 -9.68
N LYS A 69 -2.20 -26.35 -10.32
CA LYS A 69 -1.84 -24.93 -10.57
C LYS A 69 -1.83 -24.08 -9.30
N GLU A 70 -1.24 -24.61 -8.24
CA GLU A 70 -1.21 -24.00 -6.91
C GLU A 70 0.21 -23.64 -6.48
N LEU A 71 0.34 -22.49 -5.81
CA LEU A 71 1.54 -22.08 -5.08
C LEU A 71 1.23 -22.14 -3.58
N SER A 72 2.05 -22.86 -2.82
CA SER A 72 1.92 -22.98 -1.36
C SER A 72 3.26 -22.68 -0.70
N GLY A 73 3.24 -22.14 0.51
CA GLY A 73 4.46 -21.78 1.23
C GLY A 73 4.22 -20.68 2.25
N TRP A 74 5.26 -19.92 2.56
CA TRP A 74 5.19 -18.86 3.57
C TRP A 74 5.95 -17.60 3.13
N LEU A 75 5.50 -16.49 3.70
CA LEU A 75 6.06 -15.16 3.52
C LEU A 75 6.46 -14.62 4.89
N VAL A 76 7.73 -14.24 5.05
CA VAL A 76 8.22 -13.53 6.23
C VAL A 76 8.53 -12.09 5.83
N LEU A 77 7.94 -11.14 6.56
CA LEU A 77 8.15 -9.71 6.37
C LEU A 77 8.89 -9.13 7.56
N ASP A 78 10.08 -8.58 7.33
CA ASP A 78 10.82 -7.82 8.33
C ASP A 78 10.43 -6.35 8.23
N LEU A 79 9.58 -5.89 9.15
CA LEU A 79 8.99 -4.55 9.13
C LEU A 79 9.56 -3.67 10.24
N VAL A 80 9.69 -2.37 9.96
CA VAL A 80 10.01 -1.35 10.96
C VAL A 80 8.86 -0.36 11.09
N PRO A 81 8.31 -0.16 12.30
CA PRO A 81 7.27 0.83 12.53
C PRO A 81 7.82 2.26 12.35
N MET A 82 7.13 3.05 11.55
CA MET A 82 7.42 4.48 11.31
C MET A 82 6.61 5.40 12.22
N GLN A 83 5.56 4.88 12.86
CA GLN A 83 4.65 5.62 13.72
C GLN A 83 4.45 4.87 15.05
N PRO A 84 4.39 5.58 16.20
CA PRO A 84 4.04 4.96 17.47
C PRO A 84 2.59 4.47 17.48
N GLY A 85 2.33 3.40 18.25
CA GLY A 85 0.97 3.00 18.61
C GLY A 85 0.14 2.37 17.49
N VAL A 86 0.76 1.98 16.37
CA VAL A 86 0.08 1.23 15.31
C VAL A 86 -0.29 -0.16 15.83
N GLN A 87 -1.58 -0.51 15.76
CA GLN A 87 -2.09 -1.81 16.24
C GLN A 87 -2.54 -2.73 15.11
N THR A 88 -2.46 -2.27 13.86
CA THR A 88 -2.90 -3.03 12.70
C THR A 88 -1.87 -2.90 11.58
N LEU A 89 -1.47 -4.04 11.01
CA LEU A 89 -0.78 -4.10 9.73
C LEU A 89 -1.81 -4.38 8.63
N VAL A 90 -1.82 -3.57 7.58
CA VAL A 90 -2.71 -3.75 6.43
C VAL A 90 -1.87 -4.07 5.20
N LEU A 91 -2.13 -5.23 4.60
CA LEU A 91 -1.47 -5.69 3.38
C LEU A 91 -2.49 -5.81 2.25
N ASP A 92 -2.04 -5.62 1.02
CA ASP A 92 -2.84 -5.97 -0.16
C ASP A 92 -2.93 -7.48 -0.29
N SER A 93 -4.12 -7.97 -0.64
CA SER A 93 -4.41 -9.38 -0.84
C SER A 93 -5.33 -9.57 -2.05
N HIS A 94 -5.50 -10.81 -2.47
CA HIS A 94 -6.35 -11.19 -3.60
C HIS A 94 -7.22 -12.40 -3.20
N PRO A 95 -8.45 -12.52 -3.72
CA PRO A 95 -9.33 -13.66 -3.44
C PRO A 95 -8.76 -15.05 -3.76
N SER A 96 -7.69 -15.13 -4.55
CA SER A 96 -6.99 -16.39 -4.85
C SER A 96 -6.01 -16.83 -3.76
N LEU A 97 -5.73 -15.99 -2.76
CA LEU A 97 -4.81 -16.30 -1.68
C LEU A 97 -5.57 -16.90 -0.49
N LEU A 98 -5.23 -18.13 -0.12
CA LEU A 98 -5.69 -18.75 1.11
C LEU A 98 -4.66 -18.53 2.22
N ILE A 99 -5.07 -17.88 3.30
CA ILE A 99 -4.23 -17.65 4.49
C ILE A 99 -4.53 -18.75 5.49
N GLN A 100 -3.48 -19.52 5.86
CA GLN A 100 -3.61 -20.59 6.85
C GLN A 100 -3.38 -20.09 8.27
N SER A 101 -2.36 -19.25 8.47
CA SER A 101 -1.98 -18.68 9.76
C SER A 101 -1.11 -17.46 9.55
N ILE A 102 -1.00 -16.62 10.57
CA ILE A 102 -0.12 -15.46 10.61
C ILE A 102 0.51 -15.43 12.00
N ASP A 103 1.83 -15.44 12.06
CA ASP A 103 2.56 -15.39 13.32
C ASP A 103 3.52 -14.20 13.33
N CYS A 104 3.75 -13.64 14.52
CA CYS A 104 4.63 -12.51 14.74
C CYS A 104 5.71 -12.84 15.75
N LYS A 105 6.96 -12.59 15.35
CA LYS A 105 8.09 -12.67 16.25
C LYS A 105 8.28 -11.35 16.99
N VAL A 106 7.95 -11.34 18.28
CA VAL A 106 8.16 -10.17 19.14
C VAL A 106 9.56 -10.23 19.76
N PRO A 107 10.36 -9.15 19.72
CA PRO A 107 11.65 -9.11 20.41
C PRO A 107 11.50 -9.41 21.91
N GLY A 108 12.22 -10.41 22.39
CA GLY A 108 12.17 -10.84 23.80
C GLY A 108 11.19 -11.98 24.09
N GLN A 109 10.44 -12.45 23.10
CA GLN A 109 9.64 -13.68 23.20
C GLN A 109 10.36 -14.83 22.49
N MET A 110 10.33 -16.03 23.08
CA MET A 110 10.99 -17.22 22.52
C MET A 110 10.22 -17.78 21.33
N ASP A 111 8.90 -17.92 21.46
CA ASP A 111 8.04 -18.48 20.42
C ASP A 111 7.27 -17.39 19.66
N PRO A 112 6.99 -17.57 18.36
CA PRO A 112 6.11 -16.68 17.59
C PRO A 112 4.71 -16.61 18.21
N LEU A 113 4.13 -15.41 18.22
CA LEU A 113 2.75 -15.20 18.65
C LEU A 113 1.82 -15.30 17.46
N SER A 114 0.82 -16.17 17.55
CA SER A 114 -0.22 -16.25 16.52
C SER A 114 -1.14 -15.04 16.55
N LEU A 115 -1.38 -14.46 15.37
CA LEU A 115 -2.12 -13.22 15.20
C LEU A 115 -3.51 -13.48 14.66
N THR A 116 -4.44 -12.63 15.07
CA THR A 116 -5.77 -12.56 14.47
C THR A 116 -5.75 -11.66 13.25
N TYR A 117 -6.54 -12.01 12.25
CA TYR A 117 -6.67 -11.21 11.04
C TYR A 117 -8.09 -11.24 10.49
N ARG A 118 -8.38 -10.28 9.61
CA ARG A 118 -9.61 -10.17 8.84
C ARG A 118 -9.25 -9.87 7.39
N VAL A 119 -10.09 -10.33 6.47
CA VAL A 119 -9.97 -9.99 5.05
C VAL A 119 -11.21 -9.19 4.69
N ASP A 120 -11.01 -7.94 4.31
CA ASP A 120 -12.09 -7.01 3.97
C ASP A 120 -12.03 -6.66 2.48
N PRO A 121 -13.17 -6.54 1.78
CA PRO A 121 -13.19 -6.12 0.38
C PRO A 121 -12.52 -4.75 0.19
N PHE A 122 -11.74 -4.58 -0.87
CA PHE A 122 -11.11 -3.30 -1.21
C PHE A 122 -11.54 -2.79 -2.59
N THR A 123 -11.32 -3.60 -3.62
CA THR A 123 -11.71 -3.31 -5.01
C THR A 123 -12.31 -4.58 -5.64
N ASP A 124 -12.78 -4.47 -6.87
CA ASP A 124 -13.19 -5.60 -7.70
C ASP A 124 -12.04 -6.57 -8.00
N TYR A 125 -10.80 -6.09 -7.92
CA TYR A 125 -9.58 -6.88 -8.16
C TYR A 125 -8.78 -7.19 -6.90
N GLY A 126 -9.28 -6.91 -5.70
CA GLY A 126 -8.44 -7.01 -4.51
C GLY A 126 -9.18 -6.98 -3.18
N SER A 127 -8.47 -7.40 -2.14
CA SER A 127 -8.93 -7.38 -0.77
C SER A 127 -7.84 -6.82 0.13
N SER A 128 -8.22 -6.28 1.28
CA SER A 128 -7.28 -5.86 2.32
C SER A 128 -7.15 -6.95 3.37
N LEU A 129 -5.92 -7.30 3.72
CA LEU A 129 -5.60 -8.18 4.82
C LEU A 129 -5.25 -7.34 6.05
N ASN A 130 -6.14 -7.32 7.03
CA ASN A 130 -6.03 -6.55 8.27
C ASN A 130 -5.55 -7.46 9.40
N ILE A 131 -4.33 -7.28 9.88
CA ILE A 131 -3.66 -8.12 10.89
C ILE A 131 -3.56 -7.33 12.19
N SER A 132 -4.10 -7.85 13.29
CA SER A 132 -4.00 -7.24 14.61
C SER A 132 -2.64 -7.53 15.23
N LEU A 133 -1.89 -6.47 15.54
CA LEU A 133 -0.58 -6.53 16.16
C LEU A 133 -0.70 -6.40 17.68
N PRO A 134 0.11 -7.11 18.46
CA PRO A 134 0.08 -6.96 19.91
C PRO A 134 0.71 -5.61 20.31
N PRO A 135 0.25 -4.98 21.41
CA PRO A 135 0.68 -3.64 21.83
C PRO A 135 2.20 -3.46 21.98
N ASN A 136 2.91 -4.56 22.27
CA ASN A 136 4.35 -4.56 22.54
C ASN A 136 5.20 -5.04 21.35
N ALA A 137 4.60 -5.40 20.21
CA ALA A 137 5.37 -5.85 19.03
C ALA A 137 6.20 -4.72 18.42
N LEU A 138 5.73 -3.47 18.52
CA LEU A 138 6.27 -2.34 17.79
C LEU A 138 6.89 -1.33 18.75
N LYS A 139 8.18 -1.53 19.07
CA LYS A 139 9.00 -0.42 19.58
C LYS A 139 9.48 0.39 18.39
N LEU A 140 9.28 1.70 18.43
CA LEU A 140 9.91 2.61 17.47
C LEU A 140 11.43 2.37 17.48
N ALA A 141 12.01 2.25 16.29
CA ALA A 141 13.45 2.37 16.17
C ALA A 141 13.80 3.83 16.50
N GLY A 142 14.43 4.04 17.66
CA GLY A 142 14.98 5.34 18.08
C GLY A 142 16.22 5.71 17.29
#